data_AF-A0A1Z4GHG2-F1
#
_entry.id   AF-A0A1Z4GHG2-F1
#
_cell.length_a   1.000
_cell.length_b   1.000
_cell.length_c   1.000
_cell.angle_alpha   90.00
_cell.angle_beta   90.00
_cell.angle_gamma   90.00
#
_symmetry.space_group_name_H-M   'P 1'
#
loop_
_entity.id
_entity.type
_entity.pdbx_description
1 polymer ?
#
loop_
_entity_poly.entity_id
_entity_poly.type
_entity_poly.pdbx_seq_one_letter_code
_entity_poly.pdbx_strand_id
1 'polypeptide(L)'
;MSAVIDYKITNINELLNHWVTQQVTQEAVIWLNETTEKINSGANTRVFFSAFSRVPRYTGKHQLKLTSQDLNHASAIRTGWFPSHWSVDQTARTLLVLTLAQADSENYLSALEQVFITADVRELVTLYQALPLLPYAEKLQKRAAEGIRSNMTAVFNAVALCNPYPAEYFDNLVWNQMVLKALFVGSSLQLIQGLDLRANAELARMLIDYADERRSANRSVSAEIWPLVEKFIDLEDLQNQMPTKFSQKYL
;
A
#
# COMPACT_ATOMS: atom_id res chain seq x y z
N MET A 1 22.48 12.98 1.55
CA MET A 1 21.07 12.54 1.46
C MET A 1 20.86 11.60 0.26
N SER A 2 21.41 11.91 -0.93
CA SER A 2 21.39 11.01 -2.11
C SER A 2 21.92 9.60 -1.84
N ALA A 3 23.17 9.45 -1.37
CA ALA A 3 23.84 8.14 -1.28
C ALA A 3 23.14 7.10 -0.37
N VAL A 4 22.43 7.53 0.68
CA VAL A 4 21.70 6.62 1.58
C VAL A 4 20.39 6.15 0.94
N ILE A 5 19.72 7.04 0.20
CA ILE A 5 18.53 6.69 -0.59
C ILE A 5 18.94 5.72 -1.70
N ASP A 6 20.02 6.03 -2.42
CA ASP A 6 20.54 5.20 -3.50
C ASP A 6 20.89 3.79 -3.01
N TYR A 7 21.60 3.66 -1.88
CA TYR A 7 21.93 2.36 -1.29
C TYR A 7 20.70 1.54 -0.89
N LYS A 8 19.70 2.18 -0.26
CA LYS A 8 18.46 1.51 0.14
C LYS A 8 17.69 0.99 -1.07
N ILE A 9 17.59 1.79 -2.13
CA ILE A 9 16.90 1.41 -3.37
C ILE A 9 17.64 0.27 -4.08
N THR A 10 18.98 0.29 -4.10
CA THR A 10 19.78 -0.84 -4.62
C THR A 10 19.45 -2.14 -3.88
N ASN A 11 19.43 -2.13 -2.55
CA ASN A 11 19.08 -3.32 -1.75
C ASN A 11 17.65 -3.82 -2.03
N ILE A 12 16.68 -2.91 -2.21
CA ILE A 12 15.30 -3.29 -2.56
C ILE A 12 15.27 -3.91 -3.97
N ASN A 13 15.95 -3.31 -4.94
CA ASN A 13 16.01 -3.81 -6.31
C ASN A 13 16.62 -5.22 -6.37
N GLU A 14 17.74 -5.44 -5.67
CA GLU A 14 18.38 -6.74 -5.58
C GLU A 14 17.45 -7.80 -4.97
N LEU A 15 16.74 -7.46 -3.89
CA LEU A 15 15.79 -8.35 -3.24
C LEU A 15 14.61 -8.70 -4.16
N LEU A 16 13.98 -7.71 -4.78
CA LEU A 16 12.85 -7.93 -5.69
C LEU A 16 13.29 -8.78 -6.89
N ASN A 17 14.47 -8.51 -7.45
CA ASN A 17 15.02 -9.30 -8.55
C ASN A 17 15.29 -10.73 -8.12
N HIS A 18 15.89 -10.94 -6.93
CA HIS A 18 16.08 -12.28 -6.38
C HIS A 18 14.76 -13.04 -6.27
N TRP A 19 13.72 -12.44 -5.68
CA TRP A 19 12.43 -13.12 -5.52
C TRP A 19 11.77 -13.47 -6.85
N VAL A 20 11.81 -12.57 -7.84
CA VAL A 20 11.22 -12.83 -9.16
C VAL A 20 11.98 -13.94 -9.88
N THR A 21 13.32 -13.88 -9.91
CA THR A 21 14.15 -14.83 -10.68
C THR A 21 14.04 -16.26 -10.20
N GLN A 22 13.71 -16.49 -8.93
CA GLN A 22 13.45 -17.84 -8.38
C GLN A 22 12.13 -18.45 -8.85
N GLN A 23 11.21 -17.68 -9.44
CA GLN A 23 9.82 -18.09 -9.67
C GLN A 23 9.36 -17.95 -11.13
N VAL A 24 10.28 -17.57 -12.03
CA VAL A 24 9.99 -17.39 -13.47
C VAL A 24 10.92 -18.21 -14.34
N THR A 25 10.62 -18.30 -15.63
CA THR A 25 11.46 -19.00 -16.59
C THR A 25 12.77 -18.26 -16.85
N GLN A 26 13.79 -18.97 -17.34
CA GLN A 26 15.06 -18.35 -17.72
C GLN A 26 14.89 -17.25 -18.79
N GLU A 27 13.95 -17.43 -19.72
CA GLU A 27 13.59 -16.40 -20.71
C GLU A 27 13.09 -15.11 -20.04
N ALA A 28 12.22 -15.24 -19.04
CA ALA A 28 11.72 -14.10 -18.29
C ALA A 28 12.82 -13.41 -17.47
N VAL A 29 13.77 -14.17 -16.90
CA VAL A 29 14.94 -13.61 -16.21
C VAL A 29 15.80 -12.78 -17.16
N ILE A 30 16.13 -13.33 -18.34
CA ILE A 30 16.92 -12.63 -19.36
C ILE A 30 16.21 -11.34 -19.78
N TRP A 31 14.92 -11.43 -20.09
CA TRP A 31 14.12 -10.27 -20.47
C TRP A 31 14.08 -9.19 -19.39
N LEU A 32 13.89 -9.57 -18.13
CA LEU A 32 13.81 -8.64 -17.01
C LEU A 32 15.14 -7.93 -16.78
N ASN A 33 16.26 -8.66 -16.81
CA ASN A 33 17.60 -8.09 -16.64
C ASN A 33 17.94 -7.10 -17.77
N GLU A 34 17.74 -7.49 -19.03
CA GLU A 34 17.98 -6.60 -20.18
C GLU A 34 17.09 -5.35 -20.13
N THR A 35 15.83 -5.52 -19.72
CA THR A 35 14.87 -4.42 -19.63
C THR A 35 15.27 -3.44 -18.52
N THR A 36 15.68 -3.96 -17.37
CA THR A 36 16.19 -3.19 -16.23
C THR A 36 17.43 -2.40 -16.64
N GLU A 37 18.39 -3.03 -17.32
CA GLU A 37 19.60 -2.37 -17.82
C GLU A 37 19.28 -1.25 -18.83
N LYS A 38 18.36 -1.49 -19.77
CA LYS A 38 17.91 -0.47 -20.73
C LYS A 38 17.26 0.73 -20.03
N ILE A 39 16.39 0.49 -19.05
CA ILE A 39 15.74 1.57 -18.30
C ILE A 39 16.77 2.36 -17.48
N ASN A 40 17.68 1.65 -16.79
CA ASN A 40 18.70 2.28 -15.94
C ASN A 40 19.71 3.11 -16.74
N SER A 41 20.02 2.71 -17.97
CA SER A 41 20.91 3.45 -18.90
C SER A 41 20.24 4.65 -19.58
N GLY A 42 19.03 5.04 -19.16
CA GLY A 42 18.34 6.24 -19.64
C GLY A 42 17.57 6.02 -20.95
N ALA A 43 17.09 4.80 -21.21
CA ALA A 43 16.15 4.59 -22.31
C ALA A 43 14.92 5.52 -22.20
N ASN A 44 14.36 5.86 -23.36
CA ASN A 44 13.16 6.69 -23.44
C ASN A 44 12.02 6.10 -22.59
N THR A 45 11.26 6.94 -21.88
CA THR A 45 10.13 6.55 -21.01
C THR A 45 9.12 5.63 -21.69
N ARG A 46 8.97 5.69 -23.03
CA ARG A 46 8.16 4.73 -23.81
C ARG A 46 8.60 3.29 -23.65
N VAL A 47 9.90 3.03 -23.53
CA VAL A 47 10.45 1.69 -23.28
C VAL A 47 9.99 1.18 -21.92
N PHE A 48 10.05 2.04 -20.90
CA PHE A 48 9.52 1.72 -19.57
C PHE A 48 8.02 1.42 -19.61
N PHE A 49 7.19 2.30 -20.18
CA PHE A 49 5.73 2.07 -20.23
C PHE A 49 5.38 0.76 -20.97
N SER A 50 6.04 0.49 -22.10
CA SER A 50 5.84 -0.75 -22.85
C SER A 50 6.25 -1.98 -22.05
N ALA A 51 7.39 -1.92 -21.35
CA ALA A 51 7.87 -3.00 -20.51
C ALA A 51 6.93 -3.25 -19.33
N PHE A 52 6.52 -2.19 -18.63
CA PHE A 52 5.66 -2.24 -17.46
C PHE A 52 4.33 -2.95 -17.75
N SER A 53 3.70 -2.66 -18.88
CA SER A 53 2.47 -3.34 -19.29
C SER A 53 2.69 -4.77 -19.81
N ARG A 54 3.90 -5.09 -20.29
CA ARG A 54 4.24 -6.43 -20.82
C ARG A 54 4.73 -7.40 -19.75
N VAL A 55 5.08 -6.95 -18.55
CA VAL A 55 5.60 -7.81 -17.45
C VAL A 55 4.84 -9.14 -17.33
N PRO A 56 3.49 -9.18 -17.25
CA PRO A 56 2.78 -10.43 -17.04
C PRO A 56 2.92 -11.46 -18.17
N ARG A 57 3.32 -11.03 -19.38
CA ARG A 57 3.57 -11.94 -20.51
C ARG A 57 4.83 -12.78 -20.30
N TYR A 58 5.75 -12.29 -19.47
CA TYR A 58 7.01 -12.97 -19.15
C TYR A 58 6.92 -13.67 -17.79
N THR A 59 6.41 -12.97 -16.77
CA THR A 59 6.42 -13.47 -15.38
C THR A 59 5.19 -14.32 -15.02
N GLY A 60 4.10 -14.21 -15.78
CA GLY A 60 2.79 -14.63 -15.33
C GLY A 60 2.25 -13.76 -14.19
N LYS A 61 1.12 -14.17 -13.58
CA LYS A 61 0.39 -13.41 -12.54
C LYS A 61 0.14 -14.22 -11.26
N HIS A 62 0.92 -15.27 -11.04
CA HIS A 62 0.74 -16.14 -9.87
C HIS A 62 1.23 -15.43 -8.60
N GLN A 63 0.71 -15.88 -7.46
CA GLN A 63 1.11 -15.38 -6.14
C GLN A 63 2.63 -15.55 -5.96
N LEU A 64 3.31 -14.51 -5.46
CA LEU A 64 4.71 -14.60 -5.09
C LEU A 64 4.84 -15.49 -3.87
N LYS A 65 5.60 -16.57 -3.98
CA LYS A 65 5.88 -17.48 -2.86
C LYS A 65 7.01 -16.91 -2.03
N LEU A 66 6.66 -16.29 -0.90
CA LEU A 66 7.62 -15.76 0.07
C LEU A 66 7.67 -16.65 1.31
N THR A 67 8.88 -16.91 1.79
CA THR A 67 9.10 -17.59 3.07
C THR A 67 9.02 -16.60 4.23
N SER A 68 8.93 -17.11 5.47
CA SER A 68 9.04 -16.26 6.67
C SER A 68 10.36 -15.48 6.70
N GLN A 69 11.45 -16.06 6.18
CA GLN A 69 12.73 -15.39 6.10
C GLN A 69 12.70 -14.22 5.12
N ASP A 70 12.06 -14.38 3.97
CA ASP A 70 11.88 -13.30 2.99
C ASP A 70 11.10 -12.12 3.58
N LEU A 71 10.01 -12.41 4.30
CA LEU A 71 9.21 -11.38 4.97
C LEU A 71 9.99 -10.66 6.07
N ASN A 72 10.85 -11.37 6.81
CA ASN A 72 11.75 -10.76 7.79
C ASN A 72 12.78 -9.85 7.13
N HIS A 73 13.38 -10.27 5.99
CA HIS A 73 14.29 -9.44 5.21
C HIS A 73 13.59 -8.17 4.68
N ALA A 74 12.36 -8.30 4.18
CA ALA A 74 11.54 -7.18 3.73
C ALA A 74 11.36 -6.13 4.84
N SER A 75 10.94 -6.58 6.03
CA SER A 75 10.73 -5.73 7.19
C SER A 75 12.03 -5.06 7.69
N ALA A 76 13.16 -5.75 7.58
CA ALA A 76 14.48 -5.21 7.93
C ALA A 76 14.93 -4.09 6.98
N ILE A 77 14.62 -4.19 5.68
CA ILE A 77 14.93 -3.15 4.68
C ILE A 77 13.97 -1.97 4.80
N ARG A 78 12.68 -2.25 5.02
CA ARG A 78 11.64 -1.24 5.18
C ARG A 78 10.67 -1.66 6.28
N THR A 79 10.75 -1.00 7.42
CA THR A 79 9.81 -1.20 8.53
C THR A 79 8.36 -1.08 8.04
N GLY A 80 7.52 -2.05 8.42
CA GLY A 80 6.12 -2.11 7.98
C GLY A 80 5.89 -2.64 6.57
N TRP A 81 6.93 -2.90 5.77
CA TRP A 81 6.72 -3.51 4.46
C TRP A 81 6.30 -4.98 4.59
N PHE A 82 5.12 -5.31 4.04
CA PHE A 82 4.54 -6.65 4.13
C PHE A 82 4.00 -7.15 2.78
N PRO A 83 4.86 -7.68 1.88
CA PRO A 83 4.51 -8.05 0.52
C PRO A 83 3.92 -9.47 0.36
N SER A 84 3.42 -10.10 1.44
CA SER A 84 2.92 -11.49 1.42
C SER A 84 1.80 -11.75 0.40
N HIS A 85 1.03 -10.70 0.07
CA HIS A 85 -0.09 -10.73 -0.84
C HIS A 85 0.26 -10.32 -2.28
N TRP A 86 1.54 -10.05 -2.58
CA TRP A 86 1.97 -9.65 -3.93
C TRP A 86 2.03 -10.83 -4.91
N SER A 87 1.79 -10.55 -6.19
CA SER A 87 2.07 -11.47 -7.30
C SER A 87 3.45 -11.22 -7.91
N VAL A 88 3.94 -12.19 -8.69
CA VAL A 88 5.24 -12.06 -9.37
C VAL A 88 5.27 -10.89 -10.34
N ASP A 89 4.19 -10.61 -11.08
CA ASP A 89 4.13 -9.44 -11.98
C ASP A 89 4.12 -8.11 -11.22
N GLN A 90 3.47 -8.02 -10.06
CA GLN A 90 3.51 -6.82 -9.22
C GLN A 90 4.93 -6.55 -8.71
N THR A 91 5.64 -7.61 -8.33
CA THR A 91 7.03 -7.54 -7.84
C THR A 91 7.98 -7.08 -8.94
N ALA A 92 7.88 -7.67 -10.13
CA ALA A 92 8.68 -7.28 -11.29
C ALA A 92 8.36 -5.87 -11.79
N ARG A 93 7.09 -5.46 -11.80
CA ARG A 93 6.70 -4.07 -12.12
C ARG A 93 7.24 -3.07 -11.11
N THR A 94 7.20 -3.41 -9.83
CA THR A 94 7.80 -2.57 -8.77
C THR A 94 9.30 -2.40 -8.99
N LEU A 95 10.02 -3.48 -9.32
CA LEU A 95 11.43 -3.41 -9.71
C LEU A 95 11.65 -2.44 -10.89
N LEU A 96 10.84 -2.52 -11.95
CA LEU A 96 10.97 -1.61 -13.09
C LEU A 96 10.75 -0.13 -12.70
N VAL A 97 9.79 0.15 -11.82
CA VAL A 97 9.53 1.52 -11.32
C VAL A 97 10.71 2.04 -10.52
N LEU A 98 11.31 1.21 -9.66
CA LEU A 98 12.47 1.56 -8.85
C LEU A 98 13.77 1.65 -9.66
N THR A 99 13.79 1.09 -10.87
CA THR A 99 14.92 1.16 -11.82
C THR A 99 14.91 2.44 -12.66
N LEU A 100 13.78 3.17 -12.73
CA LEU A 100 13.74 4.46 -13.41
C LEU A 100 14.84 5.38 -12.87
N ALA A 101 15.56 6.06 -13.77
CA ALA A 101 16.67 6.92 -13.40
C ALA A 101 16.23 8.00 -12.40
N GLN A 102 16.92 8.06 -11.26
CA GLN A 102 16.56 8.91 -10.12
C GLN A 102 17.36 10.21 -10.04
N ALA A 103 18.31 10.41 -10.96
CA ALA A 103 19.25 11.52 -10.94
C ALA A 103 18.56 12.90 -10.99
N ASP A 104 17.33 12.95 -11.51
CA ASP A 104 16.48 14.14 -11.50
C ASP A 104 15.09 13.78 -10.95
N SER A 105 14.77 14.34 -9.78
CA SER A 105 13.51 14.09 -9.08
C SER A 105 12.29 14.55 -9.86
N GLU A 106 12.37 15.62 -10.66
CA GLU A 106 11.23 16.12 -11.43
C GLU A 106 10.91 15.17 -12.59
N ASN A 107 11.94 14.71 -13.28
CA ASN A 107 11.81 13.72 -14.34
C ASN A 107 11.27 12.38 -13.82
N TYR A 108 11.77 11.91 -12.67
CA TYR A 108 11.24 10.70 -12.04
C TYR A 108 9.76 10.86 -11.68
N LEU A 109 9.39 11.92 -10.96
CA LEU A 109 8.01 12.17 -10.55
C LEU A 109 7.07 12.35 -11.74
N SER A 110 7.53 13.01 -12.81
CA SER A 110 6.76 13.15 -14.05
C SER A 110 6.53 11.80 -14.74
N ALA A 111 7.54 10.93 -14.83
CA ALA A 111 7.39 9.60 -15.41
C ALA A 111 6.48 8.71 -14.55
N LEU A 112 6.61 8.79 -13.23
CA LEU A 112 5.76 8.09 -12.28
C LEU A 112 4.30 8.55 -12.38
N GLU A 113 4.07 9.86 -12.45
CA GLU A 113 2.75 10.46 -12.64
C GLU A 113 2.09 9.98 -13.93
N GLN A 114 2.84 9.93 -15.03
CA GLN A 114 2.36 9.41 -16.31
C GLN A 114 1.94 7.95 -16.22
N VAL A 115 2.72 7.08 -15.56
CA VAL A 115 2.30 5.66 -15.42
C VAL A 115 1.05 5.53 -14.57
N PHE A 116 0.89 6.32 -13.50
CA PHE A 116 -0.36 6.34 -12.72
C PHE A 116 -1.57 6.74 -13.56
N ILE A 117 -1.44 7.75 -14.42
CA ILE A 117 -2.55 8.23 -15.27
C ILE A 117 -2.99 7.17 -16.29
N THR A 118 -2.06 6.42 -16.86
CA THR A 118 -2.35 5.45 -17.94
C THR A 118 -2.57 4.02 -17.45
N ALA A 119 -2.31 3.74 -16.18
CA ALA A 119 -2.32 2.40 -15.62
C ALA A 119 -3.71 1.76 -15.62
N ASP A 120 -3.76 0.46 -15.94
CA ASP A 120 -4.92 -0.37 -15.66
C ASP A 120 -5.09 -0.65 -14.14
N VAL A 121 -6.18 -1.30 -13.75
CA VAL A 121 -6.46 -1.58 -12.33
C VAL A 121 -5.36 -2.38 -11.63
N ARG A 122 -4.75 -3.38 -12.30
CA ARG A 122 -3.69 -4.20 -11.69
C ARG A 122 -2.38 -3.44 -11.59
N GLU A 123 -2.10 -2.62 -12.60
CA GLU A 123 -0.99 -1.70 -12.62
C GLU A 123 -1.12 -0.67 -11.50
N LEU A 124 -2.30 -0.06 -11.32
CA LEU A 124 -2.58 0.85 -10.20
C LEU A 124 -2.38 0.16 -8.85
N VAL A 125 -2.91 -1.04 -8.66
CA VAL A 125 -2.70 -1.82 -7.42
C VAL A 125 -1.21 -1.98 -7.14
N THR A 126 -0.41 -2.29 -8.17
CA THR A 126 1.04 -2.41 -8.04
C THR A 126 1.67 -1.09 -7.59
N LEU A 127 1.36 0.00 -8.28
CA LEU A 127 1.94 1.32 -8.00
C LEU A 127 1.59 1.81 -6.59
N TYR A 128 0.36 1.60 -6.15
CA TYR A 128 -0.10 1.99 -4.82
C TYR A 128 0.49 1.13 -3.70
N GLN A 129 0.63 -0.18 -3.90
CA GLN A 129 1.34 -1.07 -2.97
C GLN A 129 2.83 -0.73 -2.85
N ALA A 130 3.43 -0.21 -3.92
CA ALA A 130 4.85 0.14 -3.98
C ALA A 130 5.18 1.49 -3.32
N LEU A 131 4.20 2.37 -3.06
CA LEU A 131 4.38 3.68 -2.43
C LEU A 131 5.44 3.76 -1.30
N PRO A 132 5.45 2.84 -0.29
CA PRO A 132 6.43 2.91 0.81
C PRO A 132 7.88 2.60 0.40
N LEU A 133 8.09 2.11 -0.82
CA LEU A 133 9.39 1.79 -1.41
C LEU A 133 9.85 2.86 -2.42
N LEU A 134 8.94 3.68 -2.94
CA LEU A 134 9.25 4.64 -4.00
C LEU A 134 10.14 5.78 -3.48
N PRO A 135 11.11 6.24 -4.30
CA PRO A 135 11.81 7.50 -4.06
C PRO A 135 10.85 8.69 -3.92
N TYR A 136 11.24 9.66 -3.10
CA TYR A 136 10.46 10.88 -2.85
C TYR A 136 9.03 10.60 -2.36
N ALA A 137 8.84 9.54 -1.56
CA ALA A 137 7.55 9.13 -1.01
C ALA A 137 6.80 10.30 -0.34
N GLU A 138 7.51 11.23 0.31
CA GLU A 138 6.93 12.42 0.93
C GLU A 138 6.16 13.32 -0.03
N LYS A 139 6.48 13.27 -1.34
CA LYS A 139 5.81 14.06 -2.38
C LYS A 139 4.58 13.37 -2.97
N LEU A 140 4.30 12.13 -2.62
CA LEU A 140 3.23 11.31 -3.23
C LEU A 140 1.89 11.39 -2.48
N GLN A 141 1.76 12.26 -1.48
CA GLN A 141 0.57 12.38 -0.63
C GLN A 141 -0.72 12.58 -1.43
N LYS A 142 -0.70 13.49 -2.43
CA LYS A 142 -1.86 13.75 -3.29
C LYS A 142 -2.25 12.53 -4.12
N ARG A 143 -1.27 11.78 -4.61
CA ARG A 143 -1.48 10.56 -5.39
C ARG A 143 -2.06 9.45 -4.51
N ALA A 144 -1.48 9.20 -3.34
CA ALA A 144 -2.04 8.26 -2.37
C ALA A 144 -3.47 8.63 -1.92
N ALA A 145 -3.74 9.93 -1.72
CA ALA A 145 -5.08 10.43 -1.42
C ALA A 145 -6.07 10.19 -2.57
N GLU A 146 -5.62 10.13 -3.82
CA GLU A 146 -6.44 9.72 -4.96
C GLU A 146 -6.75 8.22 -4.94
N GLY A 147 -5.76 7.38 -4.65
CA GLY A 147 -5.95 5.94 -4.53
C GLY A 147 -7.02 5.58 -3.49
N ILE A 148 -7.01 6.23 -2.32
CA ILE A 148 -8.07 6.00 -1.32
C ILE A 148 -9.43 6.60 -1.73
N ARG A 149 -9.49 7.58 -2.64
CA ARG A 149 -10.76 8.13 -3.16
C ARG A 149 -11.38 7.25 -4.24
N SER A 150 -10.61 6.35 -4.84
CA SER A 150 -11.09 5.41 -5.87
C SER A 150 -12.29 4.58 -5.43
N ASN A 151 -13.27 4.40 -6.32
CA ASN A 151 -14.40 3.49 -6.10
C ASN A 151 -14.03 2.01 -6.27
N MET A 152 -12.81 1.72 -6.75
CA MET A 152 -12.32 0.36 -6.91
C MET A 152 -11.72 -0.14 -5.59
N THR A 153 -12.38 -1.07 -4.92
CA THR A 153 -11.92 -1.64 -3.63
C THR A 153 -10.48 -2.16 -3.70
N ALA A 154 -10.07 -2.75 -4.83
CA ALA A 154 -8.69 -3.22 -5.01
C ALA A 154 -7.66 -2.07 -4.95
N VAL A 155 -7.95 -0.93 -5.59
CA VAL A 155 -7.08 0.25 -5.58
C VAL A 155 -7.05 0.91 -4.20
N PHE A 156 -8.22 1.02 -3.57
CA PHE A 156 -8.31 1.50 -2.19
C PHE A 156 -7.46 0.62 -1.24
N ASN A 157 -7.61 -0.70 -1.32
CA ASN A 157 -6.89 -1.65 -0.47
C ASN A 157 -5.38 -1.62 -0.70
N ALA A 158 -4.94 -1.39 -1.93
CA ALA A 158 -3.51 -1.26 -2.26
C ALA A 158 -2.83 -0.10 -1.50
N VAL A 159 -3.57 0.97 -1.22
CA VAL A 159 -3.09 2.09 -0.41
C VAL A 159 -3.29 1.83 1.08
N ALA A 160 -4.47 1.36 1.47
CA ALA A 160 -4.89 1.34 2.87
C ALA A 160 -4.38 0.14 3.69
N LEU A 161 -4.24 -1.03 3.06
CA LEU A 161 -4.00 -2.29 3.76
C LEU A 161 -2.57 -2.77 3.54
N CYS A 162 -1.97 -3.34 4.58
CA CYS A 162 -0.61 -3.90 4.55
C CYS A 162 0.43 -2.91 4.01
N ASN A 163 0.20 -1.61 4.21
CA ASN A 163 0.97 -0.53 3.65
C ASN A 163 1.26 0.51 4.76
N PRO A 164 2.54 0.80 5.08
CA PRO A 164 2.88 1.76 6.12
C PRO A 164 2.70 3.22 5.66
N TYR A 165 2.57 3.47 4.35
CA TYR A 165 2.57 4.82 3.78
C TYR A 165 1.49 5.74 4.37
N PRO A 166 0.20 5.33 4.52
CA PRO A 166 -0.83 6.22 5.08
C PRO A 166 -0.52 6.70 6.50
N ALA A 167 0.03 5.82 7.35
CA ALA A 167 0.32 6.16 8.75
C ALA A 167 1.44 7.18 8.87
N GLU A 168 2.40 7.13 7.94
CA GLU A 168 3.56 8.02 7.91
C GLU A 168 3.26 9.37 7.27
N TYR A 169 2.47 9.40 6.19
CA TYR A 169 2.37 10.58 5.33
C TYR A 169 1.01 11.26 5.28
N PHE A 170 -0.09 10.60 5.65
CA PHE A 170 -1.38 11.30 5.67
C PHE A 170 -1.49 12.25 6.85
N ASP A 171 -2.14 13.38 6.64
CA ASP A 171 -2.68 14.17 7.75
C ASP A 171 -3.85 13.43 8.42
N ASN A 172 -4.34 13.99 9.54
CA ASN A 172 -5.44 13.36 10.28
C ASN A 172 -6.73 13.28 9.47
N LEU A 173 -7.03 14.29 8.64
CA LEU A 173 -8.27 14.33 7.87
C LEU A 173 -8.32 13.21 6.84
N VAL A 174 -7.30 13.10 5.98
CA VAL A 174 -7.19 12.08 4.94
C VAL A 174 -7.13 10.69 5.55
N TRP A 175 -6.44 10.54 6.67
CA TRP A 175 -6.37 9.30 7.43
C TRP A 175 -7.73 8.88 7.99
N ASN A 176 -8.46 9.79 8.64
CA ASN A 176 -9.77 9.49 9.22
C ASN A 176 -10.76 9.09 8.13
N GLN A 177 -10.73 9.77 6.99
CA GLN A 177 -11.54 9.42 5.81
C GLN A 177 -11.19 8.04 5.24
N MET A 178 -9.91 7.68 5.19
CA MET A 178 -9.47 6.35 4.75
C MET A 178 -10.01 5.25 5.68
N VAL A 179 -9.87 5.42 7.00
CA VAL A 179 -10.35 4.43 7.98
C VAL A 179 -11.86 4.26 7.89
N LEU A 180 -12.61 5.38 7.83
CA LEU A 180 -14.06 5.33 7.66
C LEU A 180 -14.46 4.65 6.34
N LYS A 181 -13.76 4.95 5.24
CA LYS A 181 -14.03 4.31 3.95
C LYS A 181 -13.75 2.82 3.96
N ALA A 182 -12.72 2.35 4.67
CA ALA A 182 -12.44 0.92 4.80
C ALA A 182 -13.66 0.15 5.31
N LEU A 183 -14.39 0.72 6.29
CA LEU A 183 -15.64 0.14 6.79
C LEU A 183 -16.76 0.12 5.75
N PHE A 184 -16.89 1.17 4.94
CA PHE A 184 -17.89 1.23 3.87
C PHE A 184 -17.64 0.21 2.76
N VAL A 185 -16.38 -0.08 2.44
CA VAL A 185 -16.01 -1.06 1.41
C VAL A 185 -15.80 -2.48 1.96
N GLY A 186 -16.01 -2.68 3.27
CA GLY A 186 -15.92 -3.99 3.93
C GLY A 186 -14.48 -4.52 4.08
N SER A 187 -13.49 -3.63 4.09
CA SER A 187 -12.09 -3.97 4.31
C SER A 187 -11.77 -4.07 5.81
N SER A 188 -10.94 -5.05 6.19
CA SER A 188 -10.55 -5.24 7.59
C SER A 188 -9.63 -4.12 8.06
N LEU A 189 -10.02 -3.47 9.16
CA LEU A 189 -9.23 -2.43 9.81
C LEU A 189 -7.94 -2.99 10.42
N GLN A 190 -7.92 -4.25 10.84
CA GLN A 190 -6.73 -4.93 11.38
C GLN A 190 -5.52 -4.92 10.42
N LEU A 191 -5.75 -4.80 9.11
CA LEU A 191 -4.69 -4.74 8.10
C LEU A 191 -4.17 -3.32 7.87
N ILE A 192 -4.82 -2.29 8.43
CA ILE A 192 -4.34 -0.91 8.37
C ILE A 192 -3.21 -0.74 9.39
N GLN A 193 -2.00 -0.51 8.89
CA GLN A 193 -0.84 -0.36 9.76
C GLN A 193 -0.87 0.98 10.50
N GLY A 194 -0.49 0.99 11.78
CA GLY A 194 -0.47 2.20 12.60
C GLY A 194 -1.85 2.64 13.12
N LEU A 195 -2.89 1.82 12.93
CA LEU A 195 -4.28 2.15 13.30
C LEU A 195 -4.42 2.62 14.76
N ASP A 196 -3.90 1.83 15.71
CA ASP A 196 -4.00 2.15 17.14
C ASP A 196 -3.23 3.40 17.55
N LEU A 197 -2.10 3.65 16.89
CA LEU A 197 -1.20 4.79 17.15
C LEU A 197 -1.77 6.09 16.61
N ARG A 198 -2.50 6.02 15.49
CA ARG A 198 -3.08 7.16 14.79
C ARG A 198 -4.55 7.40 15.15
N ALA A 199 -5.11 6.58 16.05
CA ALA A 199 -6.44 6.82 16.61
C ALA A 199 -6.47 8.22 17.25
N ASN A 200 -7.56 8.96 17.01
CA ASN A 200 -7.71 10.34 17.46
C ASN A 200 -9.18 10.66 17.73
N ALA A 201 -9.45 11.74 18.46
CA ALA A 201 -10.80 12.11 18.89
C ALA A 201 -11.77 12.36 17.71
N GLU A 202 -11.29 12.95 16.60
CA GLU A 202 -12.12 13.17 15.42
C GLU A 202 -12.49 11.85 14.74
N LEU A 203 -11.53 10.92 14.62
CA LEU A 203 -11.81 9.58 14.12
C LEU A 203 -12.84 8.86 15.00
N ALA A 204 -12.67 8.91 16.32
CA ALA A 204 -13.61 8.28 17.26
C ALA A 204 -15.03 8.82 17.06
N ARG A 205 -15.19 10.15 16.96
CA ARG A 205 -16.48 10.78 16.67
C ARG A 205 -17.08 10.30 15.34
N MET A 206 -16.28 10.29 14.26
CA MET A 206 -16.73 9.79 12.94
C MET A 206 -17.17 8.31 12.99
N LEU A 207 -16.50 7.49 13.79
CA LEU A 207 -16.83 6.07 13.95
C LEU A 207 -18.11 5.86 14.77
N ILE A 208 -18.39 6.70 15.77
CA ILE A 208 -19.66 6.72 16.50
C ILE A 208 -20.79 7.11 15.56
N ASP A 209 -20.63 8.22 14.82
CA ASP A 209 -21.63 8.69 13.84
C ASP A 209 -21.96 7.59 12.82
N TYR A 210 -20.92 6.89 12.32
CA TYR A 210 -21.06 5.73 11.44
C TYR A 210 -21.83 4.58 12.11
N ALA A 211 -21.51 4.25 13.37
CA ALA A 211 -22.16 3.16 14.09
C ALA A 211 -23.66 3.43 14.28
N ASP A 212 -24.01 4.67 14.63
CA ASP A 212 -25.40 5.09 14.80
C ASP A 212 -26.17 5.07 13.48
N GLU A 213 -25.58 5.57 12.39
CA GLU A 213 -26.18 5.47 11.04
C GLU A 213 -26.47 4.01 10.65
N ARG A 214 -25.51 3.11 10.90
CA ARG A 214 -25.66 1.67 10.61
C ARG A 214 -26.77 1.04 11.43
N ARG A 215 -26.87 1.36 12.73
CA ARG A 215 -27.92 0.85 13.62
C ARG A 215 -29.31 1.35 13.24
N SER A 216 -29.45 2.64 12.95
CA SER A 216 -30.70 3.21 12.47
C SER A 216 -31.17 2.54 11.16
N ALA A 217 -30.23 2.08 10.34
CA ALA A 217 -30.51 1.29 9.13
C ALA A 217 -30.64 -0.24 9.38
N ASN A 218 -30.65 -0.69 10.64
CA ASN A 218 -30.68 -2.10 11.06
C ASN A 218 -29.56 -2.96 10.44
N ARG A 219 -28.37 -2.37 10.28
CA ARG A 219 -27.17 -3.03 9.75
C ARG A 219 -26.16 -3.29 10.87
N SER A 220 -25.33 -4.32 10.70
CA SER A 220 -24.24 -4.61 11.63
C SER A 220 -23.13 -3.55 11.58
N VAL A 221 -22.50 -3.37 12.75
CA VAL A 221 -21.33 -2.51 12.98
C VAL A 221 -20.12 -3.42 13.23
N SER A 222 -18.97 -3.12 12.60
CA SER A 222 -17.74 -3.89 12.83
C SER A 222 -17.26 -3.67 14.26
N ALA A 223 -16.90 -4.75 14.96
CA ALA A 223 -16.32 -4.67 16.29
C ALA A 223 -14.91 -4.04 16.29
N GLU A 224 -14.26 -3.96 15.13
CA GLU A 224 -12.92 -3.36 14.98
C GLU A 224 -12.90 -1.85 15.30
N ILE A 225 -14.06 -1.17 15.35
CA ILE A 225 -14.11 0.27 15.63
C ILE A 225 -13.94 0.58 17.12
N TRP A 226 -14.34 -0.33 18.02
CA TRP A 226 -14.43 -0.03 19.46
C TRP A 226 -13.08 0.30 20.11
N PRO A 227 -11.97 -0.41 19.83
CA PRO A 227 -10.66 -0.04 20.36
C PRO A 227 -10.20 1.38 19.97
N LEU A 228 -10.72 1.93 18.87
CA LEU A 228 -10.41 3.28 18.39
C LEU A 228 -11.26 4.35 19.05
N VAL A 229 -12.43 3.97 19.59
CA VAL A 229 -13.38 4.86 20.25
C VAL A 229 -13.12 4.90 21.76
N GLU A 230 -12.84 3.75 22.38
CA GLU A 230 -12.63 3.58 23.82
C GLU A 230 -11.62 4.56 24.43
N LYS A 231 -10.62 5.00 23.65
CA LYS A 231 -9.58 5.93 24.09
C LYS A 231 -10.04 7.39 24.21
N PHE A 232 -11.20 7.74 23.64
CA PHE A 232 -11.63 9.13 23.43
C PHE A 232 -13.05 9.41 23.91
N ILE A 233 -13.68 8.48 24.62
CA ILE A 233 -15.03 8.62 25.14
C ILE A 233 -15.08 8.26 26.62
N ASP A 234 -15.97 8.90 27.37
CA ASP A 234 -16.21 8.55 28.76
C ASP A 234 -16.90 7.18 28.86
N LEU A 235 -16.64 6.46 29.97
CA LEU A 235 -17.08 5.08 30.16
C LEU A 235 -18.61 4.92 30.11
N GLU A 236 -19.37 5.92 30.53
CA GLU A 236 -20.85 5.90 30.50
C GLU A 236 -21.38 5.93 29.05
N ASP A 237 -20.82 6.78 28.21
CA ASP A 237 -21.20 6.87 26.81
C ASP A 237 -20.75 5.63 26.01
N LEU A 238 -19.61 5.05 26.37
CA LEU A 238 -19.13 3.79 25.80
C LEU A 238 -20.11 2.63 26.05
N GLN A 239 -20.67 2.53 27.26
CA GLN A 239 -21.62 1.47 27.62
C GLN A 239 -22.94 1.57 26.84
N ASN A 240 -23.39 2.80 26.56
CA ASN A 240 -24.56 3.03 25.71
C ASN A 240 -24.28 2.70 24.23
N GLN A 241 -23.03 2.85 23.81
CA GLN A 241 -22.58 2.62 22.44
C GLN A 241 -22.12 1.18 22.17
N MET A 242 -21.81 0.35 23.16
CA MET A 242 -21.31 -1.03 22.94
C MET A 242 -22.44 -2.06 22.84
N PRO A 243 -22.37 -3.05 21.92
CA PRO A 243 -23.30 -4.19 21.94
C PRO A 243 -23.10 -5.00 23.23
N THR A 244 -24.19 -5.44 23.86
CA THR A 244 -24.24 -6.15 25.17
C THR A 244 -23.33 -7.39 25.28
N LYS A 245 -22.85 -7.92 24.15
CA LYS A 245 -21.93 -9.08 24.10
C LYS A 245 -20.45 -8.75 24.32
N PHE A 246 -20.05 -7.47 24.30
CA PHE A 246 -18.65 -7.06 24.54
C PHE A 246 -18.37 -6.66 26.00
N SER A 247 -19.41 -6.46 26.81
CA SER A 247 -19.33 -6.05 28.22
C SER A 247 -18.62 -7.07 29.12
N GLN A 248 -18.46 -8.32 28.70
CA GLN A 248 -17.89 -9.40 29.51
C GLN A 248 -16.37 -9.54 29.42
N LYS A 249 -15.69 -8.78 28.54
CA LYS A 249 -14.22 -8.84 28.42
C LYS A 249 -13.48 -7.90 29.38
N TYR A 250 -14.22 -7.07 30.14
CA TYR A 250 -13.69 -6.04 31.02
C TYR A 250 -14.33 -6.03 32.43
N LEU A 251 -14.94 -7.17 32.83
CA LEU A 251 -15.20 -7.54 34.22
C LEU A 251 -14.26 -8.69 34.60
#